data_AF-A0A838IA93-F1
#
_entry.id   AF-A0A838IA93-F1
#
_cell.length_a   1.000
_cell.length_b   1.000
_cell.length_c   1.000
_cell.angle_alpha   90.00
_cell.angle_beta   90.00
_cell.angle_gamma   90.00
#
_symmetry.space_group_name_H-M   'P 1'
#
loop_
_entity.id
_entity.type
_entity.pdbx_description
1 polymer ?
#
loop_
_entity_poly.entity_id
_entity_poly.type
_entity_poly.pdbx_seq_one_letter_code
_entity_poly.pdbx_strand_id
1 'polypeptide(L)' 'MKKLEAAGAFQSKILQPGDVADPESFKVRRGQVGGYRDDLSVEDQGYAAAAMRALNTRFGYAP' A
#
# COMPACT_ATOMS: atom_id res chain seq x y z
N MET A 1 12.27 -10.36 5.95
CA MET A 1 11.91 -9.76 4.66
C MET A 1 12.52 -8.38 4.43
N LYS A 2 12.23 -7.33 5.21
CA LYS A 2 12.80 -5.98 5.01
C LYS A 2 14.35 -5.95 4.91
N LYS A 3 15.04 -6.74 5.75
CA LYS A 3 16.51 -6.92 5.68
C LYS A 3 17.00 -7.54 4.36
N LEU A 4 16.22 -8.43 3.74
CA LEU A 4 16.54 -9.07 2.46
C LEU A 4 16.33 -8.11 1.29
N GLU A 5 15.30 -7.27 1.35
CA GLU A 5 15.06 -6.20 0.38
C GLU A 5 16.20 -5.16 0.41
N ALA A 6 16.58 -4.69 1.61
CA ALA A 6 17.68 -3.74 1.78
C ALA A 6 19.03 -4.31 1.31
N ALA A 7 19.26 -5.60 1.54
CA ALA A 7 20.49 -6.28 1.09
C ALA A 7 20.50 -6.60 -0.41
N GLY A 8 19.42 -6.28 -1.15
CA GLY A 8 19.31 -6.62 -2.56
C GLY A 8 19.39 -8.12 -2.83
N ALA A 9 19.00 -8.96 -1.86
CA ALA A 9 19.21 -10.41 -1.89
C ALA A 9 18.41 -11.15 -2.99
N PHE A 10 17.55 -10.44 -3.72
CA PHE A 10 16.76 -10.98 -4.81
C PHE A 10 17.38 -10.61 -6.16
N GLN A 11 17.49 -11.59 -7.06
CA GLN A 11 18.03 -11.38 -8.42
C GLN A 11 17.15 -10.47 -9.30
N SER A 12 15.93 -10.15 -8.84
CA SER A 12 15.00 -9.25 -9.50
C SER A 12 14.92 -7.91 -8.77
N LYS A 13 14.92 -6.83 -9.56
CA LYS A 13 14.70 -5.46 -9.06
C LYS A 13 13.29 -5.24 -8.48
N ILE A 14 12.35 -6.17 -8.69
CA ILE A 14 10.95 -6.04 -8.25
C ILE A 14 10.79 -5.92 -6.72
N LEU A 15 11.77 -6.42 -5.96
CA LEU A 15 11.78 -6.40 -4.49
C LEU A 15 12.81 -5.41 -3.92
N GLN A 16 13.42 -4.58 -4.75
CA GLN A 16 14.28 -3.50 -4.26
C GLN A 16 13.42 -2.29 -3.88
N PRO A 17 13.68 -1.64 -2.73
CA PRO A 17 13.01 -0.39 -2.39
C PRO A 17 13.43 0.71 -3.39
N GLY A 18 12.52 1.62 -3.72
CA GLY A 18 12.83 2.75 -4.61
C GLY A 18 13.83 3.72 -3.97
N ASP A 19 13.63 4.03 -2.69
CA ASP A 19 14.57 4.74 -1.83
C ASP A 19 14.86 3.89 -0.59
N VAL A 20 16.14 3.62 -0.31
CA VAL A 20 16.57 2.82 0.85
C VAL A 20 16.46 3.62 2.16
N ALA A 21 16.55 4.95 2.08
CA ALA A 21 16.45 5.83 3.23
C ALA A 21 15.00 6.03 3.71
N ASP A 22 14.03 5.79 2.82
CA ASP A 22 12.61 5.85 3.13
C ASP A 22 12.05 4.49 3.60
N PRO A 23 11.64 4.36 4.88
CA PRO A 23 11.03 3.14 5.39
C PRO A 23 9.76 2.69 4.65
N GLU A 24 9.05 3.64 4.01
CA GLU A 24 7.82 3.42 3.23
C GLU A 24 8.11 3.07 1.76
N SER A 25 9.37 3.05 1.33
CA SER A 25 9.75 2.58 0.00
C SER A 25 9.92 1.06 -0.08
N PHE A 26 9.98 0.38 1.06
CA PHE A 26 10.02 -1.07 1.17
C PHE A 26 8.64 -1.69 0.93
N LYS A 27 8.59 -2.96 0.51
CA LYS A 27 7.31 -3.69 0.41
C LYS A 27 6.78 -4.07 1.79
N VAL A 28 7.67 -4.46 2.70
CA VAL A 28 7.33 -4.71 4.11
C VAL A 28 7.45 -3.41 4.92
N ARG A 29 6.35 -2.66 4.98
CA ARG A 29 6.20 -1.36 5.69
C ARG A 29 5.70 -1.56 7.12
N ARG A 30 4.78 -0.68 7.59
CA ARG A 30 4.10 -0.72 8.90
C ARG A 30 3.40 -2.04 9.22
N GLY A 31 2.97 -2.81 8.21
CA GLY A 31 2.32 -4.12 8.43
C GLY A 31 0.97 -4.01 9.14
N GLN A 32 0.29 -2.87 8.97
CA GLN A 32 -0.95 -2.54 9.67
C GLN A 32 -2.13 -2.49 8.71
N VAL A 33 -3.26 -3.09 9.11
CA VAL A 33 -4.54 -2.92 8.41
C VAL A 33 -5.12 -1.55 8.74
N GLY A 34 -5.47 -0.78 7.72
CA GLY A 34 -6.11 0.53 7.89
C GLY A 34 -5.15 1.72 8.08
N GLY A 35 -3.83 1.51 7.93
CA GLY A 35 -2.83 2.60 8.06
C GLY A 35 -3.00 3.77 7.08
N TYR A 36 -3.80 3.60 6.01
CA TYR A 36 -4.11 4.68 5.06
C TYR A 36 -4.72 5.92 5.73
N ARG A 37 -5.32 5.78 6.92
CA ARG A 37 -5.91 6.90 7.67
C ARG A 37 -4.88 7.87 8.21
N ASP A 38 -3.64 7.41 8.41
CA ASP A 38 -2.54 8.25 8.86
C ASP A 38 -1.94 9.07 7.71
N ASP A 39 -2.12 8.61 6.47
CA ASP A 39 -1.52 9.20 5.27
C ASP A 39 -2.51 10.04 4.46
N LEU A 40 -3.81 9.68 4.48
CA LEU A 40 -4.86 10.36 3.70
C LEU A 40 -5.64 11.36 4.54
N SER A 41 -5.93 12.52 3.96
CA SER A 41 -6.83 13.49 4.57
C SER A 41 -8.25 12.92 4.71
N VAL A 42 -9.06 13.51 5.60
CA VAL A 42 -10.47 13.11 5.76
C VAL A 42 -11.25 13.25 4.45
N GLU A 43 -10.91 14.25 3.64
CA GLU A 43 -11.51 14.48 2.32
C GLU A 43 -11.17 13.35 1.35
N ASP A 44 -9.89 12.97 1.25
CA ASP A 44 -9.44 11.88 0.37
C ASP A 44 -10.04 10.54 0.79
N GLN A 45 -10.15 10.30 2.10
CA GLN A 45 -10.82 9.12 2.64
C GLN A 45 -12.30 9.09 2.24
N GLY A 46 -12.99 10.23 2.29
CA GLY A 46 -14.37 10.38 1.85
C GLY A 46 -14.53 10.12 0.35
N TYR A 47 -13.65 10.69 -0.46
CA TYR A 47 -13.62 10.46 -1.90
C TYR A 47 -13.42 8.97 -2.23
N ALA A 48 -12.42 8.33 -1.63
CA ALA A 48 -12.15 6.91 -1.84
C ALA A 48 -13.34 6.04 -1.44
N ALA A 49 -13.98 6.32 -0.29
CA ALA A 49 -15.16 5.59 0.15
C ALA A 49 -16.34 5.74 -0.84
N ALA A 50 -16.55 6.93 -1.39
CA ALA A 50 -17.57 7.16 -2.42
C ALA A 50 -17.25 6.39 -3.72
N ALA A 51 -16.00 6.40 -4.16
CA ALA A 51 -15.55 5.64 -5.34
C ALA A 51 -15.76 4.12 -5.17
N MET A 52 -15.46 3.57 -4.00
CA MET A 52 -15.68 2.14 -3.71
C MET A 52 -17.16 1.75 -3.78
N ARG A 53 -18.06 2.64 -3.34
CA ARG A 53 -19.52 2.39 -3.43
C ARG A 53 -20.05 2.37 -4.87
N ALA A 54 -19.34 2.99 -5.81
CA ALA A 54 -19.70 3.01 -7.22
C ALA A 54 -19.19 1.78 -7.99
N LEU A 55 -18.46 0.86 -7.33
CA LEU A 55 -17.94 -0.34 -7.99
C LEU A 55 -19.08 -1.27 -8.42
N ASN A 56 -18.91 -1.89 -9.59
CA ASN A 56 -19.94 -2.73 -10.19
C ASN A 56 -20.09 -4.04 -9.41
N THR A 57 -21.31 -4.31 -8.94
CA THR A 57 -21.66 -5.49 -8.15
C THR A 57 -21.49 -6.80 -8.91
N ARG A 58 -21.47 -6.79 -10.25
CA ARG A 58 -21.15 -7.97 -11.08
C ARG A 58 -19.82 -8.63 -10.70
N PHE A 59 -18.86 -7.85 -10.20
CA PHE A 59 -17.55 -8.36 -9.77
C PHE A 59 -17.48 -8.72 -8.28
N GLY A 60 -18.61 -8.70 -7.57
CA GLY A 60 -18.67 -9.08 -6.15
C GLY A 60 -18.29 -7.98 -5.16
N TYR A 61 -18.19 -6.72 -5.59
CA TYR A 61 -17.92 -5.55 -4.71
C TYR A 61 -19.16 -5.05 -3.94
N ALA A 62 -20.16 -5.91 -3.72
CA ALA A 62 -21.27 -5.59 -2.84
C ALA A 62 -20.82 -5.65 -1.36
N PRO A 63 -21.38 -4.78 -0.48
CA PRO A 63 -21.07 -4.81 0.95
C PRO A 63 -21.50 -6.11 1.64
#